data_AF-A0A540KNX9-F1
#
_entry.id   AF-A0A540KNX9-F1
#
_cell.length_a   1.000
_cell.length_b   1.000
_cell.length_c   1.000
_cell.angle_alpha   90.00
_cell.angle_beta   90.00
_cell.angle_gamma   90.00
#
_symmetry.space_group_name_H-M   'P 1'
#
loop_
_entity.id
_entity.type
_entity.pdbx_description
1 polymer ?
#
loop_
_entity_poly.entity_id
_entity_poly.type
_entity_poly.pdbx_seq_one_letter_code
_entity_poly.pdbx_strand_id
1 'polypeptide(L)'
;MCSSKSKVPVWPFLILSCFGGVYALLPYFVLWKPPPPPVDESELRRWPLNFLESKLTAWISLAAGLGMVIYAGLASGADWNEYYQYFNESKFIHVMSLDFTLLSAFAPFWVYNDMTSRKWFDKGSWLLFLSLVPLIGPALYLVLRPPLSADAEAAAPSLTEPK
;
A
#
# COMPACT_ATOMS: atom_id res chain seq x y z
N MET A 1 -22.65 25.07 -14.58
CA MET A 1 -21.30 25.02 -15.15
C MET A 1 -20.50 23.94 -14.43
N CYS A 2 -20.29 22.80 -15.08
CA CYS A 2 -19.52 21.68 -14.53
C CYS A 2 -18.05 22.10 -14.41
N SER A 3 -17.58 22.34 -13.18
CA SER A 3 -16.15 22.51 -12.92
C SER A 3 -15.49 21.14 -13.02
N SER A 4 -14.96 20.84 -14.20
CA SER A 4 -13.99 19.76 -14.38
C SER A 4 -12.79 20.07 -13.48
N LYS A 5 -12.77 19.49 -12.28
CA LYS A 5 -11.63 19.57 -11.36
C LYS A 5 -10.42 19.05 -12.12
N SER A 6 -9.50 19.94 -12.51
CA SER A 6 -8.25 19.55 -13.17
C SER A 6 -7.48 18.61 -12.24
N LYS A 7 -7.57 17.31 -12.50
CA LYS A 7 -6.75 16.31 -11.84
C LYS A 7 -5.33 16.50 -12.38
N VAL A 8 -4.39 16.88 -11.51
CA VAL A 8 -2.97 16.80 -11.87
C VAL A 8 -2.72 15.33 -12.26
N PRO A 9 -2.21 15.05 -13.48
CA PRO A 9 -2.00 13.68 -13.90
C PRO A 9 -0.85 13.06 -13.08
N VAL A 10 -1.06 11.85 -12.53
CA VAL A 10 -0.03 11.15 -11.74
C VAL A 10 1.10 10.59 -12.58
N TRP A 11 0.84 10.27 -13.86
CA TRP A 11 1.76 9.52 -14.72
C TRP A 11 3.15 10.18 -14.91
N PRO A 12 3.32 11.51 -15.01
CA PRO A 12 4.65 12.10 -15.15
C PRO A 12 5.49 11.91 -13.89
N PHE A 13 4.88 12.09 -12.71
CA PHE A 13 5.53 11.89 -11.43
C PHE A 13 5.85 10.41 -11.19
N LEU A 14 4.98 9.51 -11.64
CA LEU A 14 5.21 8.07 -11.58
C LEU A 14 6.40 7.65 -12.44
N ILE A 15 6.48 8.11 -13.70
CA ILE A 15 7.64 7.81 -14.57
C ILE A 15 8.93 8.39 -13.98
N LEU A 16 8.87 9.63 -13.49
CA LEU A 16 10.04 10.26 -12.88
C LEU A 16 10.48 9.53 -11.61
N SER A 17 9.55 8.92 -10.87
CA SER A 17 9.85 8.13 -9.67
C SER A 17 10.61 6.83 -9.94
N CYS A 18 10.62 6.33 -11.18
CA CYS A 18 11.48 5.21 -11.54
C CYS A 18 12.98 5.58 -11.48
N PHE A 19 13.31 6.87 -11.52
CA PHE A 19 14.69 7.37 -11.49
C PHE A 19 15.00 8.21 -10.25
N GLY A 20 14.06 9.05 -9.84
CA GLY A 20 14.18 9.94 -8.68
C GLY A 20 13.44 9.44 -7.44
N GLY A 21 12.92 8.22 -7.47
CA GLY A 21 12.28 7.58 -6.33
C GLY A 21 11.08 8.34 -5.79
N VAL A 22 10.86 8.24 -4.47
CA VAL A 22 9.74 8.93 -3.80
C VAL A 22 9.86 10.45 -3.92
N TYR A 23 11.07 10.99 -4.06
CA TYR A 23 11.31 12.43 -4.16
C TYR A 23 10.63 13.04 -5.40
N ALA A 24 10.51 12.27 -6.48
CA ALA A 24 9.75 12.66 -7.66
C ALA A 24 8.23 12.59 -7.45
N LEU A 25 7.75 11.77 -6.51
CA LEU A 25 6.33 11.63 -6.16
C LEU A 25 5.87 12.68 -5.13
N LEU A 26 6.75 13.17 -4.25
CA LEU A 26 6.39 14.14 -3.21
C LEU A 26 5.67 15.40 -3.74
N PRO A 27 6.10 16.06 -4.83
CA PRO A 27 5.40 17.21 -5.38
C PRO A 27 3.96 16.87 -5.82
N TYR A 28 3.74 15.67 -6.35
CA TYR A 28 2.40 15.21 -6.68
C TYR A 28 1.53 15.12 -5.42
N PHE A 29 2.03 14.54 -4.32
CA PHE A 29 1.26 14.41 -3.09
C PHE A 29 0.90 15.75 -2.45
N VAL A 30 1.76 16.77 -2.58
CA VAL A 30 1.45 18.14 -2.12
C VAL A 30 0.29 18.75 -2.92
N LEU A 31 0.26 18.50 -4.23
CA LEU A 31 -0.77 19.02 -5.13
C LEU A 31 -2.04 18.15 -5.17
N TRP A 32 -1.92 16.89 -4.73
CA TRP A 32 -2.97 15.90 -4.81
C TRP A 32 -4.08 16.21 -3.82
N LYS A 33 -5.32 16.17 -4.33
CA LYS A 33 -6.53 16.18 -3.50
C LYS A 33 -7.15 14.79 -3.59
N PRO A 34 -7.38 14.09 -2.47
CA PRO A 34 -7.95 12.76 -2.50
C PRO A 34 -9.30 12.80 -3.24
N PRO A 35 -9.49 11.96 -4.27
CA PRO A 35 -10.81 11.85 -4.90
C PRO A 35 -11.80 11.33 -3.85
N PRO A 36 -13.09 11.70 -3.94
CA PRO A 36 -14.10 11.07 -3.12
C PRO A 36 -14.02 9.54 -3.33
N PRO A 37 -14.32 8.73 -2.29
CA PRO A 37 -14.29 7.28 -2.38
C PRO A 37 -15.05 6.82 -3.64
N PRO A 38 -14.54 5.83 -4.40
CA PRO A 38 -15.22 5.31 -5.58
C PRO A 38 -16.67 4.98 -5.21
N VAL A 39 -17.61 5.55 -5.95
CA VAL A 39 -19.04 5.43 -5.65
C VAL A 39 -19.62 4.12 -6.22
N ASP A 40 -18.85 3.43 -7.08
CA ASP A 40 -19.31 2.26 -7.84
C ASP A 40 -18.29 1.10 -7.81
N GLU A 41 -18.71 -0.04 -7.25
CA GLU A 41 -17.97 -1.31 -7.17
C GLU A 41 -17.65 -1.89 -8.56
N SER A 42 -18.41 -1.50 -9.59
CA SER A 42 -18.17 -1.92 -10.97
C SER A 42 -16.80 -1.45 -11.49
N GLU A 43 -16.31 -0.29 -11.01
CA GLU A 43 -14.98 0.23 -11.36
C GLU A 43 -13.86 -0.55 -10.67
N LEU A 44 -14.09 -1.07 -9.45
CA LEU A 44 -13.12 -1.87 -8.68
C LEU A 44 -12.92 -3.27 -9.27
N ARG A 45 -13.93 -3.82 -9.95
CA ARG A 45 -13.83 -5.08 -10.69
C ARG A 45 -13.03 -4.97 -11.99
N ARG A 46 -12.66 -3.77 -12.43
CA ARG A 46 -11.85 -3.57 -13.64
C ARG A 46 -10.41 -3.99 -13.40
N TRP A 47 -9.76 -4.60 -14.39
CA TRP A 47 -8.32 -4.84 -14.35
C TRP A 47 -7.56 -3.49 -14.41
N PRO A 48 -6.53 -3.26 -13.57
CA PRO A 48 -5.90 -4.21 -12.64
C PRO A 48 -6.43 -4.18 -11.19
N LEU A 49 -7.44 -3.37 -10.88
CA LEU A 49 -7.94 -3.18 -9.51
C LEU A 49 -8.48 -4.47 -8.88
N ASN A 50 -9.20 -5.29 -9.66
CA ASN A 50 -9.69 -6.59 -9.17
C ASN A 50 -8.56 -7.53 -8.70
N PHE A 51 -7.41 -7.49 -9.38
CA PHE A 51 -6.25 -8.27 -8.98
C PHE A 51 -5.66 -7.75 -7.66
N LEU A 52 -5.61 -6.43 -7.46
CA LEU A 52 -5.11 -5.80 -6.24
C LEU A 52 -6.08 -5.96 -5.05
N GLU A 53 -7.39 -6.06 -5.29
CA GLU A 53 -8.38 -6.33 -4.25
C GLU A 53 -8.44 -7.81 -3.84
N SER A 54 -7.84 -8.72 -4.62
CA SER A 54 -7.87 -10.15 -4.32
C SER A 54 -7.17 -10.50 -3.00
N LYS A 55 -7.82 -11.32 -2.17
CA LYS A 55 -7.18 -11.87 -0.96
C LYS A 55 -5.98 -12.74 -1.28
N LEU A 56 -5.96 -13.41 -2.44
CA LEU A 56 -4.83 -14.24 -2.83
C LEU A 56 -3.58 -13.39 -3.08
N THR A 57 -3.71 -12.26 -3.76
CA THR A 57 -2.56 -11.37 -4.02
C THR A 57 -2.05 -10.77 -2.73
N ALA A 58 -2.93 -10.40 -1.81
CA ALA A 58 -2.55 -9.96 -0.46
C ALA A 58 -1.74 -11.03 0.30
N TRP A 59 -2.19 -12.28 0.28
CA TRP A 59 -1.46 -13.39 0.92
C TRP A 59 -0.11 -13.68 0.27
N ILE A 60 -0.04 -13.65 -1.06
CA ILE A 60 1.22 -13.81 -1.80
C ILE A 60 2.19 -12.68 -1.45
N SER A 61 1.72 -11.43 -1.42
CA SER A 61 2.54 -10.29 -1.01
C SER A 61 3.06 -10.42 0.42
N LEU A 62 2.21 -10.88 1.35
CA LEU A 62 2.62 -11.11 2.73
C LEU A 62 3.68 -12.23 2.83
N ALA A 63 3.47 -13.34 2.13
CA ALA A 63 4.42 -14.46 2.11
C ALA A 63 5.77 -14.05 1.51
N ALA A 64 5.76 -13.30 0.40
CA ALA A 64 6.97 -12.78 -0.22
C ALA A 64 7.70 -11.79 0.70
N GLY A 65 6.97 -10.85 1.32
CA GLY A 65 7.54 -9.90 2.26
C GLY A 65 8.16 -10.58 3.48
N LEU A 66 7.47 -11.57 4.05
CA LEU A 66 7.99 -12.36 5.16
C LEU A 66 9.23 -13.16 4.75
N GLY A 67 9.23 -13.76 3.56
CA GLY A 67 10.38 -14.47 3.00
C GLY A 67 11.60 -13.57 2.84
N MET A 68 11.44 -12.35 2.34
CA MET A 68 12.54 -11.38 2.23
C MET A 68 13.09 -10.96 3.59
N VAL A 69 12.22 -10.69 4.56
CA VAL A 69 12.65 -10.29 5.92
C VAL A 69 13.38 -11.44 6.62
N ILE A 70 12.87 -12.67 6.51
CA ILE A 70 13.56 -13.86 7.04
C ILE A 70 14.92 -14.03 6.37
N TYR A 71 14.98 -13.94 5.03
CA TYR A 71 16.23 -14.06 4.30
C TYR A 71 17.26 -13.02 4.74
N ALA A 72 16.87 -11.76 4.89
CA ALA A 72 17.73 -10.70 5.41
C ALA A 72 18.16 -10.96 6.86
N GLY A 73 17.24 -11.44 7.71
CA GLY A 73 17.55 -11.77 9.11
C GLY A 73 18.48 -12.96 9.29
N LEU A 74 18.54 -13.86 8.31
CA LEU A 74 19.49 -14.99 8.26
C LEU A 74 20.85 -14.62 7.67
N ALA A 75 21.01 -13.41 7.13
CA ALA A 75 22.27 -12.95 6.56
C ALA A 75 23.35 -12.81 7.65
N SER A 76 24.58 -13.17 7.31
CA SER A 76 25.72 -13.12 8.21
C SER A 76 26.19 -11.69 8.45
N GLY A 77 26.99 -11.47 9.50
CA GLY A 77 27.59 -10.15 9.75
C GLY A 77 28.48 -9.67 8.61
N ALA A 78 29.08 -10.59 7.83
CA ALA A 78 29.89 -10.24 6.66
C ALA A 78 29.02 -9.68 5.52
N ASP A 79 27.87 -10.30 5.26
CA ASP A 79 26.92 -9.84 4.23
C ASP A 79 26.38 -8.44 4.55
N TRP A 80 26.08 -8.18 5.83
CA TRP A 80 25.66 -6.85 6.28
C TRP A 80 26.77 -5.81 6.12
N ASN A 81 28.02 -6.17 6.43
CA ASN A 81 29.16 -5.27 6.25
C ASN A 81 29.39 -4.92 4.78
N GLU A 82 29.30 -5.91 3.89
CA GLU A 82 29.38 -5.72 2.44
C GLU A 82 28.23 -4.81 1.94
N TYR A 83 27.01 -5.02 2.43
CA TYR A 83 25.89 -4.11 2.15
C TYR A 83 26.18 -2.67 2.61
N TYR A 84 26.71 -2.46 3.82
CA TYR A 84 27.03 -1.11 4.29
C TYR A 84 28.14 -0.45 3.46
N GLN A 85 29.12 -1.22 3.00
CA GLN A 85 30.13 -0.74 2.08
C GLN A 85 29.49 -0.29 0.76
N TYR A 86 28.64 -1.13 0.16
CA TYR A 86 27.92 -0.77 -1.05
C TYR A 86 26.97 0.42 -0.86
N PHE A 87 26.30 0.51 0.28
CA PHE A 87 25.44 1.64 0.61
C PHE A 87 26.21 2.96 0.66
N ASN A 88 27.49 2.94 1.06
CA ASN A 88 28.31 4.14 1.12
C ASN A 88 29.00 4.45 -0.22
N GLU A 89 29.46 3.43 -0.95
CA GLU A 89 30.27 3.59 -2.16
C GLU A 89 29.42 3.67 -3.43
N SER A 90 28.30 2.96 -3.50
CA SER A 90 27.43 2.90 -4.68
C SER A 90 26.25 3.85 -4.55
N LYS A 91 26.26 4.91 -5.36
CA LYS A 91 25.14 5.87 -5.44
C LYS A 91 23.82 5.20 -5.77
N PHE A 92 23.84 4.15 -6.60
CA PHE A 92 22.62 3.42 -6.96
C PHE A 92 22.01 2.71 -5.76
N ILE A 93 22.82 1.94 -5.02
CA ILE A 93 22.36 1.20 -3.83
C ILE A 93 21.93 2.17 -2.74
N HIS A 94 22.70 3.24 -2.53
CA HIS A 94 22.36 4.30 -1.58
C HIS A 94 20.96 4.88 -1.83
N VAL A 95 20.70 5.33 -3.07
CA VAL A 95 19.42 5.95 -3.44
C VAL A 95 18.28 4.94 -3.34
N MET A 96 18.45 3.71 -3.83
CA MET A 96 17.41 2.67 -3.74
C MET A 96 17.07 2.29 -2.29
N SER A 97 18.08 2.23 -1.41
CA SER A 97 17.84 1.99 0.02
C SER A 97 17.10 3.14 0.69
N LEU A 98 17.45 4.40 0.39
CA LEU A 98 16.69 5.55 0.88
C LEU A 98 15.25 5.56 0.35
N ASP A 99 15.06 5.25 -0.93
CA ASP A 99 13.74 5.14 -1.55
C ASP A 99 12.89 4.06 -0.86
N PHE A 100 13.47 2.88 -0.62
CA PHE A 100 12.82 1.81 0.13
C PHE A 100 12.42 2.24 1.55
N THR A 101 13.32 2.90 2.28
CA THR A 101 13.04 3.41 3.63
C THR A 101 11.92 4.46 3.62
N LEU A 102 11.96 5.40 2.68
CA LEU A 102 10.94 6.44 2.61
C LEU A 102 9.58 5.89 2.17
N LEU A 103 9.53 5.03 1.15
CA LEU A 103 8.27 4.37 0.76
C LEU A 103 7.67 3.58 1.91
N SER A 104 8.50 2.92 2.72
CA SER A 104 8.07 2.23 3.94
C SER A 104 7.53 3.21 5.00
N ALA A 105 8.20 4.35 5.20
CA ALA A 105 7.73 5.40 6.09
C ALA A 105 6.43 6.06 5.62
N PHE A 106 6.16 6.07 4.30
CA PHE A 106 4.90 6.53 3.71
C PHE A 106 3.77 5.50 3.75
N ALA A 107 4.05 4.23 4.04
CA ALA A 107 3.02 3.20 4.01
C ALA A 107 1.84 3.43 4.99
N PRO A 108 2.03 3.94 6.23
CA PRO A 108 0.92 4.28 7.12
C PRO A 108 -0.06 5.29 6.52
N PHE A 109 0.42 6.24 5.72
CA PHE A 109 -0.45 7.21 5.05
C PHE A 109 -1.41 6.53 4.08
N TRP A 110 -0.92 5.56 3.29
CA TRP A 110 -1.75 4.80 2.35
C TRP A 110 -2.74 3.89 3.05
N VAL A 111 -2.27 3.21 4.10
CA VAL A 111 -3.11 2.36 4.95
C VAL A 111 -4.21 3.19 5.60
N TYR A 112 -3.90 4.37 6.14
CA TYR A 112 -4.89 5.29 6.71
C TYR A 112 -5.93 5.72 5.67
N ASN A 113 -5.51 6.07 4.46
CA ASN A 113 -6.43 6.49 3.41
C ASN A 113 -7.40 5.38 3.00
N ASP A 114 -6.92 4.13 2.87
CA ASP A 114 -7.78 2.97 2.58
C ASP A 114 -8.65 2.57 3.79
N MET A 115 -8.17 2.71 5.03
CA MET A 115 -9.01 2.53 6.22
C MET A 115 -10.15 3.54 6.26
N THR A 116 -9.86 4.79 5.88
CA THR A 116 -10.84 5.88 5.85
C THR A 116 -11.94 5.61 4.84
N SER A 117 -11.58 5.15 3.64
CA SER A 117 -12.57 4.80 2.60
C SER A 117 -13.45 3.62 3.04
N ARG A 118 -12.89 2.68 3.81
CA ARG A 118 -13.59 1.50 4.35
C ARG A 118 -14.30 1.75 5.69
N LYS A 119 -14.16 2.94 6.29
CA LYS A 119 -14.65 3.28 7.64
C LYS A 119 -14.21 2.27 8.72
N TRP A 120 -12.98 1.76 8.61
CA TRP A 120 -12.46 0.67 9.45
C TRP A 120 -11.44 1.12 10.49
N PHE A 121 -11.85 2.00 11.41
CA PHE A 121 -10.93 2.57 12.42
C PHE A 121 -10.92 1.80 13.75
N ASP A 122 -12.07 1.38 14.25
CA ASP A 122 -12.21 0.86 15.62
C ASP A 122 -11.37 -0.39 15.90
N LYS A 123 -11.20 -1.24 14.88
CA LYS A 123 -10.44 -2.51 14.99
C LYS A 123 -9.10 -2.48 14.25
N GLY A 124 -8.94 -1.58 13.28
CA GLY A 124 -7.81 -1.56 12.34
C GLY A 124 -6.66 -0.63 12.73
N SER A 125 -6.87 0.34 13.64
CA SER A 125 -5.92 1.45 13.86
C SER A 125 -4.49 1.04 14.24
N TRP A 126 -4.30 -0.10 14.92
CA TRP A 126 -2.97 -0.61 15.29
C TRP A 126 -2.12 -1.00 14.07
N LEU A 127 -2.76 -1.36 12.94
CA LEU A 127 -2.09 -1.69 11.68
C LEU A 127 -1.39 -0.47 11.06
N LEU A 128 -1.76 0.76 11.46
CA LEU A 128 -1.04 1.97 11.06
C LEU A 128 0.40 1.95 11.57
N PHE A 129 0.59 1.59 12.84
CA PHE A 129 1.93 1.46 13.41
C PHE A 129 2.67 0.28 12.81
N LEU A 130 2.00 -0.86 12.63
CA LEU A 130 2.63 -2.02 12.02
C LEU A 130 3.04 -1.77 10.57
N SER A 131 2.32 -0.93 9.84
CA SER A 131 2.65 -0.58 8.45
C SER A 131 3.98 0.14 8.27
N LEU A 132 4.60 0.64 9.35
CA LEU A 132 5.99 1.11 9.34
C LEU A 132 6.99 -0.02 9.12
N VAL A 133 6.62 -1.27 9.42
CA VAL A 133 7.45 -2.45 9.13
C VAL A 133 7.39 -2.70 7.62
N PRO A 134 8.52 -2.53 6.90
CA PRO A 134 8.54 -2.65 5.44
C PRO A 134 7.98 -3.99 4.97
N LEU A 135 7.20 -3.95 3.89
CA LEU A 135 6.55 -5.09 3.23
C LEU A 135 5.50 -5.81 4.08
N ILE A 136 5.85 -6.27 5.27
CA ILE A 136 4.99 -7.08 6.15
C ILE A 136 3.79 -6.29 6.62
N GLY A 137 3.99 -5.08 7.14
CA GLY A 137 2.91 -4.31 7.73
C GLY A 137 1.79 -3.96 6.72
N PRO A 138 2.14 -3.35 5.57
CA PRO A 138 1.16 -3.06 4.52
C PRO A 138 0.52 -4.33 3.93
N ALA A 139 1.28 -5.41 3.76
CA ALA A 139 0.70 -6.67 3.26
C ALA A 139 -0.26 -7.31 4.28
N LEU A 140 0.07 -7.28 5.57
CA LEU A 140 -0.82 -7.76 6.62
C LEU A 140 -2.11 -6.94 6.66
N TYR A 141 -2.01 -5.63 6.47
CA TYR A 141 -3.19 -4.79 6.31
C TYR A 141 -4.09 -5.24 5.15
N LEU A 142 -3.52 -5.52 3.97
CA LEU A 142 -4.31 -6.01 2.82
C LEU A 142 -4.99 -7.36 3.10
N VAL A 143 -4.33 -8.25 3.86
CA VAL A 143 -4.91 -9.53 4.28
C VAL A 143 -6.05 -9.35 5.27
N LEU A 144 -5.94 -8.42 6.23
CA LEU A 144 -6.90 -8.24 7.31
C LEU A 144 -8.04 -7.26 6.98
N ARG A 145 -7.85 -6.34 6.03
CA ARG A 145 -8.86 -5.32 5.72
C ARG A 145 -10.19 -5.96 5.30
N PRO A 146 -11.33 -5.42 5.74
CA PRO A 146 -12.64 -5.91 5.32
C PRO A 146 -12.85 -5.67 3.82
N PRO A 147 -13.66 -6.50 3.13
CA PRO A 147 -14.09 -6.21 1.76
C PRO A 147 -14.91 -4.92 1.73
N LEU A 148 -15.05 -4.33 0.54
CA LEU A 148 -15.92 -3.16 0.37
C LEU A 148 -17.40 -3.59 0.51
N SER A 149 -18.24 -2.68 1.00
CA SER A 149 -19.48 -2.93 1.74
C SER A 149 -20.54 -3.86 1.10
N ALA A 150 -20.45 -4.20 -0.18
CA ALA A 150 -21.40 -5.11 -0.84
C ALA A 150 -21.27 -6.58 -0.37
N ASP A 151 -20.07 -7.05 -0.03
CA ASP A 151 -19.86 -8.45 0.39
C ASP A 151 -20.25 -8.70 1.86
N ALA A 152 -20.30 -7.64 2.68
CA ALA A 152 -20.74 -7.72 4.07
C ALA A 152 -22.26 -7.95 4.20
N GLU A 153 -23.05 -7.41 3.26
CA GLU A 153 -24.50 -7.62 3.18
C GLU A 153 -24.81 -9.06 2.70
N ALA A 154 -24.04 -9.60 1.76
CA ALA A 154 -24.20 -10.95 1.22
C ALA A 154 -23.80 -12.07 2.22
N ALA A 155 -22.96 -11.75 3.21
CA ALA A 155 -22.53 -12.68 4.25
C ALA A 155 -23.43 -12.65 5.51
N ALA A 156 -24.39 -11.73 5.59
CA ALA A 156 -25.40 -11.75 6.64
C ALA A 156 -26.40 -12.89 6.35
N PRO A 157 -26.55 -13.89 7.24
CA PRO A 157 -27.63 -14.87 7.08
C PRO A 157 -28.94 -14.11 7.12
N SER A 158 -29.72 -14.19 6.04
CA SER A 158 -31.09 -13.72 5.98
C SER A 158 -31.87 -14.42 7.09
N LEU A 159 -32.06 -13.75 8.22
CA LEU A 159 -33.05 -14.13 9.22
C LEU A 159 -34.42 -13.92 8.56
N THR A 160 -34.90 -14.95 7.88
CA THR A 160 -36.31 -15.10 7.53
C THR A 160 -37.09 -15.21 8.85
N GLU A 161 -37.75 -14.12 9.24
CA GLU A 161 -38.83 -14.19 10.23
C GLU A 161 -40.02 -14.95 9.62
N PRO A 162 -40.66 -15.87 10.37
CA PRO A 162 -41.92 -16.47 9.98
C PRO A 162 -43.09 -15.68 10.58
N LYS A 163 -44.00 -15.16 9.75
CA LYS A 163 -45.45 -15.26 9.96
C LYS A 163 -46.26 -14.90 8.72
#